data_AF-A0A1L8WJB6-F1
#
_entry.id   AF-A0A1L8WJB6-F1
#
_cell.length_a   1.000
_cell.length_b   1.000
_cell.length_c   1.000
_cell.angle_alpha   90.00
_cell.angle_beta   90.00
_cell.angle_gamma   90.00
#
_symmetry.space_group_name_H-M   'P 1'
#
loop_
_entity.id
_entity.type
_entity.pdbx_description
1 polymer ?
#
loop_
_entity_poly.entity_id
_entity_poly.type
_entity_poly.pdbx_seq_one_letter_code
_entity_poly.pdbx_strand_id
1 'polypeptide(L)'
;MALPISYQIFQVLENIKHDGQKIATKIPDFSIKDGKINTKERSGFIYQTDSIIFTFDPEGKRSEKDISSDLVGNFLSVGLLKHKLVVAFPNTGTSTTLLKSNQFDLDYKNDALKNLTGKRLRTTLSEASLPFWFKAITFLISIYPSFLNLVFTLLLTNIAAYIYARLRLAKVTFLDCLKTMVYSVSLPVILATILMTFLPSFDSSAFIAIAGLFIFAQAVKGWPKIQIR
;
A
#
# COMPACT_ATOMS: atom_id res chain seq x y z
N MET A 1 -1.66 8.14 12.61
CA MET A 1 -1.99 7.23 11.49
C MET A 1 -0.88 7.12 10.44
N ALA A 2 -0.22 8.21 10.00
CA ALA A 2 0.88 8.12 9.01
C ALA A 2 2.08 7.26 9.47
N LEU A 3 2.45 7.33 10.75
CA LEU A 3 3.54 6.52 11.33
C LEU A 3 3.37 5.00 11.16
N PRO A 4 2.27 4.38 11.64
CA PRO A 4 2.08 2.94 11.48
C PRO A 4 1.98 2.52 10.00
N ILE A 5 1.35 3.34 9.15
CA ILE A 5 1.28 3.08 7.69
C ILE A 5 2.69 3.08 7.08
N SER A 6 3.52 4.05 7.44
CA SER A 6 4.92 4.12 6.97
C SER A 6 5.71 2.89 7.41
N TYR A 7 5.54 2.48 8.67
CA TYR A 7 6.18 1.30 9.22
C TYR A 7 5.80 0.03 8.45
N GLN A 8 4.51 -0.14 8.13
CA GLN A 8 4.03 -1.25 7.30
C GLN A 8 4.67 -1.24 5.90
N ILE A 9 4.74 -0.07 5.25
CA ILE A 9 5.40 0.05 3.94
C ILE A 9 6.88 -0.34 4.03
N PHE A 10 7.59 0.06 5.10
CA PHE A 10 8.98 -0.37 5.28
C PHE A 10 9.12 -1.87 5.47
N GLN A 11 8.24 -2.51 6.23
CA GLN A 11 8.26 -3.96 6.38
C GLN A 11 8.08 -4.67 5.03
N VAL A 12 7.15 -4.20 4.21
CA VAL A 12 6.94 -4.74 2.85
C VAL A 12 8.20 -4.58 2.00
N LEU A 13 8.81 -3.39 1.99
CA LEU A 13 10.01 -3.12 1.20
C LEU A 13 11.23 -3.90 1.68
N GLU A 14 11.39 -4.06 3.00
CA GLU A 14 12.45 -4.89 3.60
C GLU A 14 12.27 -6.37 3.22
N ASN A 15 11.03 -6.88 3.24
CA ASN A 15 10.73 -8.25 2.79
C ASN A 15 11.04 -8.44 1.30
N ILE A 16 10.61 -7.49 0.45
CA ILE A 16 10.94 -7.49 -0.99
C ILE A 16 12.45 -7.47 -1.22
N LYS A 17 13.19 -6.66 -0.46
CA LYS A 17 14.66 -6.60 -0.53
C LYS A 17 15.28 -7.95 -0.18
N HIS A 18 14.91 -8.51 0.97
CA HIS A 18 15.45 -9.78 1.46
C HIS A 18 15.14 -10.93 0.50
N ASP A 19 13.93 -10.97 -0.04
CA ASP A 19 13.54 -11.98 -1.01
C ASP A 19 14.18 -11.77 -2.38
N GLY A 20 14.37 -10.52 -2.79
CA GLY A 20 15.17 -10.17 -3.97
C GLY A 20 16.60 -10.69 -3.87
N GLN A 21 17.23 -10.56 -2.70
CA GLN A 21 18.56 -11.12 -2.43
C GLN A 21 18.58 -12.66 -2.50
N LYS A 22 17.54 -13.34 -2.01
CA LYS A 22 17.40 -14.79 -2.19
C LYS A 22 17.26 -15.17 -3.66
N ILE A 23 16.40 -14.46 -4.41
CA ILE A 23 16.19 -14.66 -5.85
C ILE A 23 17.50 -14.45 -6.62
N ALA A 24 18.31 -13.46 -6.25
CA ALA A 24 19.61 -13.20 -6.89
C ALA A 24 20.50 -14.44 -6.94
N THR A 25 20.43 -15.33 -5.94
CA THR A 25 21.22 -16.57 -5.93
C THR A 25 20.73 -17.64 -6.91
N LYS A 26 19.50 -17.50 -7.42
CA LYS A 26 18.83 -18.46 -8.31
C LYS A 26 18.77 -18.00 -9.77
N ILE A 27 19.04 -16.73 -10.05
CA ILE A 27 18.99 -16.19 -11.41
C ILE A 27 20.11 -16.79 -12.27
N PRO A 28 19.78 -17.45 -13.39
CA PRO A 28 20.79 -18.01 -14.27
C PRO A 28 21.50 -16.94 -15.09
N ASP A 29 22.60 -17.33 -15.72
CA ASP A 29 23.26 -16.46 -16.68
C ASP A 29 22.45 -16.34 -17.97
N PHE A 30 22.07 -15.10 -18.29
CA PHE A 30 21.42 -14.77 -19.55
C PHE A 30 21.91 -13.44 -20.12
N SER A 31 21.68 -13.26 -21.41
CA SER A 31 21.87 -12.02 -22.17
C SER A 31 20.63 -11.78 -23.02
N ILE A 32 20.31 -10.53 -23.32
CA ILE A 32 19.30 -10.20 -24.32
C ILE A 32 19.97 -10.10 -25.68
N LYS A 33 19.49 -10.88 -26.66
CA LYS A 33 19.91 -10.80 -28.07
C LYS A 33 18.67 -10.82 -28.96
N ASP A 34 18.62 -9.92 -29.93
CA ASP A 34 17.51 -9.82 -30.90
C ASP A 34 16.11 -9.74 -30.26
N GLY A 35 16.02 -9.06 -29.10
CA GLY A 35 14.78 -8.93 -28.33
C GLY A 35 14.33 -10.23 -27.66
N LYS A 36 15.26 -11.16 -27.38
CA LYS A 36 14.97 -12.43 -26.69
C LYS A 36 16.00 -12.75 -25.63
N ILE A 37 15.58 -13.52 -24.62
CA ILE A 37 16.50 -14.14 -23.66
C ILE A 37 17.35 -15.17 -24.41
N ASN A 38 18.66 -14.98 -24.36
CA ASN A 38 19.66 -15.94 -24.77
C ASN A 38 20.38 -16.49 -23.52
N THR A 39 20.18 -17.77 -23.23
CA THR A 39 20.69 -18.48 -22.06
C THR A 39 21.07 -19.92 -22.44
N LYS A 40 21.98 -20.52 -21.67
CA LYS A 40 22.28 -21.97 -21.77
C LYS A 40 21.22 -22.82 -21.05
N GLU A 41 20.58 -22.27 -20.04
CA GLU A 41 19.51 -22.94 -19.29
C GLU A 41 18.18 -22.82 -20.03
N ARG A 42 17.73 -23.92 -20.63
CA ARG A 42 16.45 -23.97 -21.36
C ARG A 42 15.26 -24.31 -20.48
N SER A 43 15.49 -24.97 -19.34
CA SER A 43 14.44 -25.27 -18.38
C SER A 43 13.98 -24.00 -17.69
N GLY A 44 12.75 -23.56 -17.99
CA GLY A 44 12.09 -22.53 -17.20
C GLY A 44 11.81 -23.02 -15.78
N PHE A 45 11.81 -22.11 -14.81
CA PHE A 45 11.50 -22.41 -13.42
C PHE A 45 10.73 -21.27 -12.76
N ILE A 46 10.07 -21.60 -11.66
CA ILE A 46 9.38 -20.65 -10.78
C ILE A 46 10.02 -20.78 -9.41
N TYR A 47 10.42 -19.65 -8.85
CA TYR A 47 10.96 -19.55 -7.50
C TYR A 47 10.08 -18.59 -6.71
N GLN A 48 9.36 -19.13 -5.74
CA GLN A 48 8.45 -18.38 -4.89
C GLN A 48 9.11 -18.11 -3.53
N THR A 49 9.02 -16.87 -3.09
CA THR A 49 9.34 -16.44 -1.73
C THR A 49 8.07 -15.95 -1.04
N ASP A 50 8.20 -15.39 0.17
CA ASP A 50 7.06 -14.87 0.93
C ASP A 50 6.48 -13.59 0.30
N SER A 51 7.31 -12.79 -0.39
CA SER A 51 6.90 -11.52 -1.01
C SER A 51 6.91 -11.51 -2.54
N ILE A 52 7.72 -12.36 -3.20
CA ILE A 52 7.96 -12.30 -4.64
C ILE A 52 7.80 -13.69 -5.28
N ILE A 53 7.07 -13.76 -6.38
CA ILE A 53 7.12 -14.90 -7.30
C ILE A 53 8.05 -14.53 -8.45
N PHE A 54 9.14 -15.27 -8.62
CA PHE A 54 10.06 -15.07 -9.73
C PHE A 54 9.93 -16.21 -10.74
N THR A 55 9.65 -15.87 -11.99
CA THR A 55 9.50 -16.82 -13.08
C THR A 55 10.56 -16.55 -14.14
N PHE A 56 11.34 -17.56 -14.47
CA PHE A 56 12.26 -17.54 -15.61
C PHE A 56 11.74 -18.49 -16.68
N ASP A 57 11.35 -17.97 -17.84
CA ASP A 57 10.81 -18.78 -18.94
C ASP A 57 11.40 -18.34 -20.29
N PRO A 58 12.59 -18.85 -20.65
CA PRO A 58 13.24 -18.52 -21.91
C PRO A 58 12.58 -19.21 -23.12
N GLU A 59 11.79 -20.27 -22.92
CA GLU A 59 11.16 -21.03 -24.01
C GLU A 59 9.81 -20.41 -24.42
N GLY A 60 9.16 -19.69 -23.51
CA GLY A 60 7.89 -18.99 -23.75
C GLY A 60 6.68 -19.92 -23.57
N LYS A 61 6.72 -20.79 -22.57
CA LYS A 61 5.61 -21.67 -22.17
C LYS A 61 4.52 -20.93 -21.39
N ARG A 62 4.88 -19.83 -20.71
CA ARG A 62 3.98 -18.97 -19.92
C ARG A 62 3.78 -17.63 -20.61
N SER A 63 2.58 -17.12 -20.43
CA SER A 63 2.13 -15.80 -20.87
C SER A 63 2.17 -14.79 -19.73
N GLU A 64 1.96 -13.53 -20.05
CA GLU A 64 1.88 -12.42 -19.08
C GLU A 64 0.70 -12.60 -18.14
N LYS A 65 -0.41 -13.16 -18.65
CA LYS A 65 -1.59 -13.48 -17.85
C LYS A 65 -1.28 -14.51 -16.78
N ASP A 66 -0.46 -15.51 -17.09
CA ASP A 66 -0.06 -16.54 -16.14
C ASP A 66 0.73 -15.91 -14.98
N ILE A 67 1.66 -15.00 -15.28
CA ILE A 67 2.46 -14.26 -14.28
C ILE A 67 1.55 -13.44 -13.35
N SER A 68 0.52 -12.80 -13.90
CA SER A 68 -0.44 -12.00 -13.14
C SER A 68 -1.42 -12.84 -12.33
N SER A 69 -1.81 -14.03 -12.80
CA SER A 69 -2.70 -14.93 -12.05
C SER A 69 -2.00 -15.66 -10.91
N ASP A 70 -0.68 -15.81 -10.98
CA ASP A 70 0.12 -16.47 -9.93
C ASP A 70 0.15 -15.66 -8.61
N LEU A 71 -0.23 -14.38 -8.63
CA LEU A 71 -0.29 -13.49 -7.47
C LEU A 71 -1.44 -13.85 -6.52
N VAL A 72 -1.28 -14.94 -5.78
CA VAL A 72 -2.15 -15.31 -4.66
C VAL A 72 -1.35 -15.20 -3.37
N GLY A 73 -1.52 -14.09 -2.64
CA GLY A 73 -0.90 -13.86 -1.33
C GLY A 73 0.50 -13.20 -1.34
N ASN A 74 1.15 -13.08 -2.50
CA ASN A 74 2.44 -12.37 -2.65
C ASN A 74 2.28 -10.90 -3.04
N PHE A 75 3.32 -10.07 -2.79
CA PHE A 75 3.31 -8.64 -3.10
C PHE A 75 3.73 -8.30 -4.52
N LEU A 76 4.48 -9.18 -5.19
CA LEU A 76 5.02 -8.94 -6.52
C LEU A 76 5.19 -10.28 -7.27
N SER A 77 4.95 -10.27 -8.58
CA SER A 77 5.29 -11.38 -9.46
C SER A 77 6.11 -10.83 -10.63
N VAL A 78 7.28 -11.42 -10.86
CA VAL A 78 8.26 -10.97 -11.85
C VAL A 78 8.54 -12.12 -12.80
N GLY A 79 8.19 -11.94 -14.07
CA GLY A 79 8.42 -12.90 -15.13
C GLY A 79 9.47 -12.42 -16.13
N LEU A 80 10.61 -13.11 -16.20
CA LEU A 80 11.53 -13.02 -17.33
C LEU A 80 11.08 -14.01 -18.41
N LEU A 81 10.16 -13.57 -19.26
CA LEU A 81 9.64 -14.35 -20.38
C LEU A 81 10.57 -14.24 -21.59
N LYS A 82 10.38 -15.09 -22.60
CA LYS A 82 11.20 -15.15 -23.81
C LYS A 82 11.47 -13.80 -24.48
N HIS A 83 10.48 -12.93 -24.56
CA HIS A 83 10.54 -11.67 -25.33
C HIS A 83 10.41 -10.39 -24.50
N LYS A 84 10.01 -10.51 -23.24
CA LYS A 84 9.65 -9.37 -22.41
C LYS A 84 9.85 -9.67 -20.94
N LEU A 85 10.04 -8.61 -20.17
CA LEU A 85 9.97 -8.61 -18.72
C LEU A 85 8.55 -8.21 -18.30
N VAL A 86 7.94 -9.02 -17.45
CA VAL A 86 6.61 -8.77 -16.88
C VAL A 86 6.77 -8.53 -15.39
N VAL A 87 6.18 -7.46 -14.89
CA VAL A 87 6.07 -7.17 -13.45
C VAL A 87 4.61 -6.99 -13.12
N ALA A 88 4.05 -7.92 -12.35
CA ALA A 88 2.66 -7.91 -11.93
C ALA A 88 2.55 -7.53 -10.45
N PHE A 89 1.51 -6.76 -10.15
CA PHE A 89 1.13 -6.27 -8.83
C PHE A 89 -0.21 -6.89 -8.41
N PRO A 90 -0.47 -7.01 -7.09
CA PRO A 90 -1.74 -7.46 -6.58
C PRO A 90 -2.89 -6.67 -7.20
N ASN A 91 -3.95 -7.39 -7.61
CA ASN A 91 -5.15 -6.78 -8.15
C ASN A 91 -6.00 -6.20 -7.01
N THR A 92 -5.50 -5.13 -6.40
CA THR A 92 -6.25 -4.30 -5.47
C THR A 92 -6.90 -3.17 -6.27
N GLY A 93 -8.12 -2.75 -5.91
CA GLY A 93 -8.83 -1.69 -6.65
C GLY A 93 -8.03 -0.38 -6.78
N THR A 94 -7.03 -0.15 -5.92
CA THR A 94 -6.14 1.01 -5.95
C THR A 94 -5.05 0.90 -7.02
N SER A 95 -4.47 -0.29 -7.23
CA SER A 95 -3.38 -0.48 -8.22
C SER A 95 -3.91 -0.37 -9.67
N THR A 96 -5.08 -0.95 -9.93
CA THR A 96 -5.73 -0.89 -11.25
C THR A 96 -6.21 0.51 -11.63
N THR A 97 -6.69 1.29 -10.67
CA THR A 97 -7.14 2.67 -10.89
C THR A 97 -5.98 3.62 -11.23
N LEU A 98 -4.80 3.41 -10.63
CA LEU A 98 -3.61 4.24 -10.89
C LEU A 98 -2.83 3.83 -12.14
N LEU A 99 -2.75 2.52 -12.41
CA LEU A 99 -1.83 1.98 -13.42
C LEU A 99 -2.50 1.54 -14.73
N LYS A 100 -3.83 1.66 -14.87
CA LYS A 100 -4.67 1.13 -15.98
C LYS A 100 -4.63 -0.40 -16.13
N SER A 101 -3.53 -1.05 -15.79
CA SER A 101 -3.34 -2.50 -15.66
C SER A 101 -2.59 -2.79 -14.35
N ASN A 102 -2.81 -3.98 -13.79
CA ASN A 102 -2.05 -4.45 -12.62
C ASN A 102 -0.69 -5.07 -13.01
N GLN A 103 -0.29 -4.99 -14.28
CA GLN A 103 0.98 -5.50 -14.79
C GLN A 103 1.67 -4.46 -15.68
N PHE A 104 2.99 -4.51 -15.70
CA PHE A 104 3.85 -3.80 -16.63
C PHE A 104 4.62 -4.81 -17.48
N ASP A 105 4.49 -4.65 -18.79
CA ASP A 105 5.15 -5.49 -19.78
C ASP A 105 6.17 -4.64 -20.54
N LEU A 106 7.44 -5.01 -20.44
CA LEU A 106 8.55 -4.32 -21.11
C LEU A 106 9.21 -5.26 -22.11
N ASP A 107 9.03 -4.96 -23.41
CA ASP A 107 9.70 -5.69 -24.48
C ASP A 107 11.22 -5.48 -24.43
N TYR A 108 12.00 -6.54 -24.61
CA TYR A 108 13.46 -6.47 -24.62
C TYR A 108 14.06 -5.68 -25.79
N LYS A 109 13.25 -5.31 -26.79
CA LYS A 109 13.63 -4.35 -27.83
C LYS A 109 13.76 -2.92 -27.29
N ASN A 110 13.18 -2.62 -26.13
CA ASN A 110 13.28 -1.32 -25.50
C ASN A 110 14.74 -1.05 -25.08
N ASP A 111 15.25 0.14 -25.40
CA ASP A 111 16.62 0.56 -25.07
C ASP A 111 16.95 0.47 -23.58
N ALA A 112 15.93 0.66 -22.71
CA ALA A 112 16.09 0.52 -21.27
C ALA A 112 16.54 -0.89 -20.84
N LEU A 113 16.20 -1.93 -21.61
CA LEU A 113 16.48 -3.33 -21.29
C LEU A 113 17.62 -3.95 -22.10
N LYS A 114 18.16 -3.28 -23.14
CA LYS A 114 19.24 -3.81 -23.98
C LYS A 114 20.46 -4.30 -23.20
N ASN A 115 20.75 -3.68 -22.05
CA ASN A 115 21.89 -4.01 -21.19
C ASN A 115 21.52 -4.86 -19.95
N LEU A 116 20.31 -5.41 -19.91
CA LEU A 116 19.90 -6.33 -18.86
C LEU A 116 20.54 -7.69 -19.10
N THR A 117 21.31 -8.15 -18.11
CA THR A 117 21.96 -9.46 -18.10
C THR A 117 21.71 -10.13 -16.76
N GLY A 118 21.84 -11.46 -16.72
CA GLY A 118 21.72 -12.22 -15.47
C GLY A 118 22.68 -11.71 -14.41
N LYS A 119 23.95 -11.48 -14.76
CA LYS A 119 24.96 -10.92 -13.85
C LYS A 119 24.53 -9.56 -13.29
N ARG A 120 24.09 -8.64 -14.14
CA ARG A 120 23.68 -7.30 -13.69
C ARG A 120 22.45 -7.36 -12.80
N LEU A 121 21.47 -8.19 -13.13
CA LEU A 121 20.27 -8.36 -12.32
C LEU A 121 20.61 -8.96 -10.95
N ARG A 122 21.48 -9.97 -10.90
CA ARG A 122 21.99 -10.54 -9.64
C ARG A 122 22.71 -9.49 -8.80
N THR A 123 23.64 -8.74 -9.38
CA THR A 123 24.36 -7.69 -8.66
C THR A 123 23.40 -6.64 -8.11
N THR A 124 22.46 -6.15 -8.91
CA THR A 124 21.46 -5.15 -8.48
C THR A 124 20.59 -5.67 -7.33
N LEU A 125 20.14 -6.93 -7.38
CA LEU A 125 19.30 -7.51 -6.33
C LEU A 125 20.09 -7.84 -5.06
N SER A 126 21.35 -8.30 -5.19
CA SER A 126 22.22 -8.59 -4.06
C SER A 126 22.65 -7.33 -3.30
N GLU A 127 22.99 -6.26 -4.05
CA GLU A 127 23.45 -4.98 -3.51
C GLU A 127 22.28 -4.02 -3.20
N ALA A 128 21.03 -4.45 -3.42
CA ALA A 128 19.85 -3.66 -3.13
C ALA A 128 19.85 -3.26 -1.66
N SER A 129 19.95 -1.95 -1.42
CA SER A 129 19.84 -1.35 -0.10
C SER A 129 18.83 -0.22 -0.15
N LEU A 130 18.02 -0.10 0.91
CA LEU A 130 17.09 1.01 1.06
C LEU A 130 17.84 2.16 1.74
N PRO A 131 18.05 3.30 1.05
CA PRO A 131 18.72 4.43 1.67
C PRO A 131 17.94 4.94 2.87
N PHE A 132 18.62 5.48 3.89
CA PHE A 132 17.96 5.96 5.10
C PHE A 132 16.92 7.08 4.82
N TRP A 133 17.18 7.95 3.83
CA TRP A 133 16.28 9.05 3.43
C TRP A 133 14.97 8.55 2.83
N PHE A 134 14.94 7.32 2.31
CA PHE A 134 13.72 6.68 1.83
C PHE A 134 12.67 6.61 2.94
N LYS A 135 13.09 6.49 4.21
CA LYS A 135 12.18 6.50 5.35
C LYS A 135 11.42 7.82 5.50
N ALA A 136 12.09 8.94 5.30
CA ALA A 136 11.46 10.24 5.36
C ALA A 136 10.44 10.42 4.22
N ILE A 137 10.77 9.95 3.02
CA ILE A 137 9.88 10.08 1.86
C ILE A 137 8.64 9.22 2.00
N THR A 138 8.77 7.95 2.37
CA THR A 138 7.61 7.09 2.62
C THR A 138 6.71 7.68 3.70
N PHE A 139 7.31 8.26 4.75
CA PHE A 139 6.54 8.99 5.76
C PHE A 139 5.75 10.14 5.15
N LEU A 140 6.39 11.03 4.40
CA LEU A 140 5.72 12.15 3.73
C LEU A 140 4.60 11.71 2.78
N ILE A 141 4.84 10.66 1.98
CA ILE A 141 3.83 10.10 1.07
C ILE A 141 2.64 9.54 1.86
N SER A 142 2.89 8.90 3.01
CA SER A 142 1.83 8.33 3.85
C SER A 142 0.95 9.38 4.54
N ILE A 143 1.44 10.63 4.70
CA ILE A 143 0.66 11.72 5.31
C ILE A 143 -0.59 12.00 4.51
N TYR A 144 -0.47 12.07 3.18
CA TYR A 144 -1.59 12.44 2.30
C TYR A 144 -2.82 11.52 2.45
N PRO A 145 -2.73 10.18 2.23
CA PRO A 145 -3.87 9.30 2.40
C PRO A 145 -4.35 9.24 3.85
N SER A 146 -3.44 9.31 4.84
CA SER A 146 -3.81 9.35 6.26
C SER A 146 -4.64 10.57 6.62
N PHE A 147 -4.25 11.73 6.10
CA PHE A 147 -4.93 12.99 6.31
C PHE A 147 -6.30 12.99 5.64
N LEU A 148 -6.38 12.53 4.38
CA LEU A 148 -7.67 12.38 3.70
C LEU A 148 -8.60 11.45 4.47
N ASN A 149 -8.14 10.27 4.90
CA ASN A 149 -8.96 9.35 5.68
C ASN A 149 -9.49 9.99 6.97
N LEU A 150 -8.64 10.76 7.67
CA LEU A 150 -9.06 11.49 8.87
C LEU A 150 -10.11 12.57 8.55
N VAL A 151 -9.92 13.34 7.48
CA VAL A 151 -10.88 14.37 7.04
C VAL A 151 -12.23 13.72 6.70
N PHE A 152 -12.23 12.64 5.93
CA PHE A 152 -13.46 11.91 5.60
C PHE A 152 -14.16 11.36 6.85
N THR A 153 -13.41 10.72 7.74
CA THR A 153 -13.93 10.20 9.01
C THR A 153 -14.54 11.33 9.83
N LEU A 154 -13.86 12.47 9.94
CA LEU A 154 -14.31 13.62 10.72
C LEU A 154 -15.57 14.25 10.12
N LEU A 155 -15.66 14.39 8.80
CA LEU A 155 -16.85 14.90 8.12
C LEU A 155 -18.07 14.00 8.33
N LEU A 156 -17.93 12.69 8.13
CA LEU A 156 -19.01 11.73 8.34
C LEU A 156 -19.46 11.70 9.80
N THR A 157 -18.49 11.67 10.72
CA THR A 157 -18.76 11.69 12.16
C THR A 157 -19.43 13.00 12.58
N ASN A 158 -19.05 14.13 11.99
CA ASN A 158 -19.66 15.43 12.29
C ASN A 158 -21.12 15.52 11.82
N ILE A 159 -21.49 14.88 10.71
CA ILE A 159 -22.89 14.80 10.29
C ILE A 159 -23.73 14.09 11.35
N ALA A 160 -23.26 12.93 11.84
CA ALA A 160 -23.94 12.20 12.91
C ALA A 160 -24.02 13.02 14.22
N ALA A 161 -22.94 13.72 14.56
CA ALA A 161 -22.87 14.58 15.73
C ALA A 161 -23.84 15.77 15.66
N TYR A 162 -23.95 16.40 14.48
CA TYR A 162 -24.89 17.49 14.24
C TYR A 162 -26.34 17.00 14.36
N ILE A 163 -26.67 15.84 13.78
CA ILE A 163 -28.00 15.22 13.95
C ILE A 163 -28.27 14.97 15.44
N TYR A 164 -27.33 14.36 16.16
CA TYR A 164 -27.45 14.09 17.59
C TYR A 164 -27.70 15.37 18.41
N ALA A 165 -26.95 16.45 18.13
CA ALA A 165 -27.10 17.73 18.82
C ALA A 165 -28.47 18.37 18.56
N ARG A 166 -29.00 18.25 17.32
CA ARG A 166 -30.33 18.75 16.97
C ARG A 166 -31.45 17.94 17.63
N LEU A 167 -31.31 16.61 17.73
CA LEU A 167 -32.23 15.74 18.48
C LEU A 167 -32.26 16.08 19.98
N ARG A 168 -31.12 16.53 20.53
CA ARG A 168 -30.99 17.05 21.90
C ARG A 168 -31.53 18.49 22.07
N LEU A 169 -32.07 19.09 21.01
CA LEU A 169 -32.53 20.48 20.97
C LEU A 169 -31.43 21.49 21.31
N ALA A 170 -30.16 21.21 21.02
CA ALA A 170 -29.08 22.17 21.27
C ALA A 170 -29.11 23.32 20.24
N LYS A 171 -28.89 24.56 20.70
CA LYS A 171 -28.72 25.75 19.83
C LYS A 171 -27.29 25.81 19.27
N VAL A 172 -26.99 24.98 18.27
CA VAL A 172 -25.64 24.89 17.69
C VAL A 172 -25.64 24.85 16.17
N THR A 173 -24.56 25.36 15.59
CA THR A 173 -24.31 25.27 14.15
C THR A 173 -23.49 24.02 13.80
N PHE A 174 -23.45 23.67 12.51
CA PHE A 174 -22.61 22.59 12.00
C PHE A 174 -21.10 22.81 12.29
N LEU A 175 -20.64 24.07 12.25
CA LEU A 175 -19.25 24.42 12.52
C LEU A 175 -18.89 24.32 14.00
N ASP A 176 -19.83 24.61 14.91
CA ASP A 176 -19.62 24.41 16.35
C ASP A 176 -19.49 22.92 16.68
N CYS A 177 -20.31 22.09 16.02
CA CYS A 177 -20.18 20.64 16.09
C CYS A 177 -18.83 20.18 15.55
N LEU A 178 -18.39 20.73 14.41
CA LEU A 178 -17.13 20.37 13.77
C LEU A 178 -15.93 20.67 14.68
N LYS A 179 -15.87 21.87 15.25
CA LYS A 179 -14.80 22.27 16.19
C LYS A 179 -14.76 21.33 17.40
N THR A 180 -15.92 21.05 17.98
CA THR A 180 -16.03 20.16 19.15
C THR A 180 -15.66 18.72 18.78
N MET A 181 -16.01 18.28 17.57
CA MET A 181 -15.64 16.98 17.05
C MET A 181 -14.12 16.85 16.89
N VAL A 182 -13.44 17.87 16.34
CA VAL A 182 -11.96 17.91 16.23
C VAL A 182 -11.31 17.66 17.59
N TYR A 183 -11.77 18.33 18.66
CA TYR A 183 -11.28 18.08 20.02
C TYR A 183 -11.63 16.68 20.50
N SER A 184 -12.86 16.22 20.24
CA SER A 184 -13.35 14.91 20.68
C SER A 184 -12.59 13.74 20.05
N VAL A 185 -12.16 13.87 18.79
CA VAL A 185 -11.40 12.82 18.09
C VAL A 185 -9.90 12.87 18.36
N SER A 186 -9.36 13.94 18.95
CA SER A 186 -7.91 14.07 19.20
C SER A 186 -7.34 12.92 20.02
N LEU A 187 -7.97 12.58 21.15
CA LEU A 187 -7.57 11.46 22.01
C LEU A 187 -7.78 10.10 21.31
N PRO A 188 -8.96 9.79 20.72
CA PRO A 188 -9.15 8.60 19.90
C PRO A 188 -8.11 8.41 18.79
N VAL A 189 -7.68 9.48 18.11
CA VAL A 189 -6.67 9.40 17.04
C VAL A 189 -5.30 8.98 17.59
N ILE A 190 -4.91 9.49 18.76
CA ILE A 190 -3.66 9.09 19.43
C ILE A 190 -3.73 7.60 19.82
N LEU A 191 -4.82 7.19 20.48
CA LEU A 191 -5.03 5.80 20.88
C LEU A 191 -5.07 4.86 19.67
N ALA A 192 -5.79 5.23 18.61
CA ALA A 192 -5.83 4.46 17.37
C ALA A 192 -4.43 4.32 16.75
N THR A 193 -3.62 5.39 16.78
CA THR A 193 -2.25 5.33 16.25
C THR A 193 -1.38 4.34 17.02
N ILE A 194 -1.52 4.28 18.35
CA ILE A 194 -0.82 3.28 19.19
C ILE A 194 -1.37 1.87 18.92
N LEU A 195 -2.68 1.70 18.81
CA LEU A 195 -3.27 0.39 18.53
C LEU A 195 -2.82 -0.15 17.18
N MET A 196 -2.77 0.69 16.14
CA MET A 196 -2.31 0.32 14.80
C MET A 196 -0.85 -0.16 14.75
N THR A 197 0.01 0.21 15.71
CA THR A 197 1.37 -0.33 15.75
C THR A 197 1.41 -1.79 16.21
N PHE A 198 0.46 -2.22 17.04
CA PHE A 198 0.36 -3.59 17.52
C PHE A 198 -0.62 -4.45 16.72
N LEU A 199 -1.65 -3.81 16.14
CA LEU A 199 -2.73 -4.42 15.39
C LEU A 199 -2.87 -3.74 14.02
N PRO A 200 -2.08 -4.14 13.01
CA PRO A 200 -2.10 -3.52 11.68
C PRO A 200 -3.46 -3.56 10.98
N SER A 201 -4.28 -4.57 11.27
CA SER A 201 -5.63 -4.75 10.72
C SER A 201 -6.72 -4.02 11.50
N PHE A 202 -6.36 -3.19 12.49
CA PHE A 202 -7.31 -2.45 13.30
C PHE A 202 -8.06 -1.40 12.47
N ASP A 203 -9.39 -1.42 12.52
CA ASP A 203 -10.23 -0.38 11.91
C ASP A 203 -10.19 0.90 12.74
N SER A 204 -9.18 1.72 12.46
CA SER A 204 -8.99 3.00 13.13
C SER A 204 -10.13 3.98 12.86
N SER A 205 -10.75 3.94 11.68
CA SER A 205 -11.77 4.91 11.28
C SER A 205 -13.06 4.71 12.08
N ALA A 206 -13.52 3.46 12.21
CA ALA A 206 -14.67 3.12 13.04
C ALA A 206 -14.43 3.45 14.51
N PHE A 207 -13.25 3.10 15.05
CA PHE A 207 -12.90 3.42 16.44
C PHE A 207 -12.90 4.93 16.70
N ILE A 208 -12.24 5.72 15.84
CA ILE A 208 -12.18 7.18 15.96
C ILE A 208 -13.60 7.77 15.91
N ALA A 209 -14.45 7.31 15.00
CA ALA A 209 -15.82 7.80 14.87
C ALA A 209 -16.66 7.50 16.12
N ILE A 210 -16.65 6.25 16.60
CA ILE A 210 -17.48 5.82 17.74
C ILE A 210 -17.00 6.48 19.04
N ALA A 211 -15.69 6.42 19.32
CA ALA A 211 -15.13 7.03 20.53
C ALA A 211 -15.26 8.57 20.48
N GLY A 212 -15.06 9.16 19.31
CA GLY A 212 -15.27 10.59 19.07
C GLY A 212 -16.71 11.03 19.32
N LEU A 213 -17.70 10.29 18.80
CA LEU A 213 -19.11 10.55 19.07
C LEU A 213 -19.46 10.38 20.54
N PHE A 214 -18.88 9.40 21.22
CA PHE A 214 -19.10 9.21 22.65
C PHE A 214 -18.61 10.41 23.46
N ILE A 215 -17.38 10.88 23.20
CA ILE A 215 -16.82 12.06 23.86
C ILE A 215 -17.65 13.31 23.51
N PHE A 216 -18.02 13.47 22.23
CA PHE A 216 -18.89 14.55 21.78
C PHE A 216 -20.24 14.55 22.50
N ALA A 217 -20.87 13.38 22.67
CA ALA A 217 -22.15 13.26 23.36
C ALA A 217 -22.07 13.68 24.84
N GLN A 218 -20.92 13.49 25.48
CA GLN A 218 -20.68 14.02 26.83
C GLN A 218 -20.54 15.54 26.81
N ALA A 219 -19.80 16.10 25.83
CA ALA A 219 -19.62 17.55 25.70
C ALA A 219 -20.95 18.29 25.44
N VAL A 220 -21.82 17.73 24.60
CA VAL A 220 -23.12 18.32 24.24
C VAL A 220 -24.07 18.45 25.43
N LYS A 221 -23.89 17.67 26.50
CA LYS A 221 -24.74 17.79 27.71
C LYS A 221 -24.67 19.19 28.33
N GLY A 222 -23.56 19.90 28.16
CA GLY A 222 -23.36 21.26 28.66
C GLY A 222 -23.90 22.37 27.75
N TRP A 223 -24.50 22.04 26.61
CA TRP A 223 -24.92 23.05 25.62
C TRP A 223 -26.28 23.69 25.92
N PRO A 224 -26.47 24.98 25.55
CA PRO A 224 -27.74 25.65 25.73
C PRO A 224 -28.83 25.01 24.86
N LYS A 225 -29.97 24.71 25.49
CA LYS A 225 -31.12 24.07 24.82
C LYS A 225 -32.07 25.11 24.22
N ILE A 226 -32.71 24.75 23.12
CA ILE A 226 -33.85 25.44 22.54
C ILE A 226 -35.02 25.25 23.50
N GLN A 227 -35.57 26.34 24.03
CA GLN A 227 -36.85 26.31 24.73
C GLN A 227 -37.94 26.10 23.68
N ILE A 228 -38.64 24.97 23.76
CA ILE A 228 -39.87 24.75 22.99
C ILE A 228 -40.96 25.51 23.74
N ARG A 229 -41.56 26.49 23.06
CA ARG A 229 -42.66 27.31 23.57
C ARG A 229 -43.97 26.84 22.96
#